data_AF-A0A954EG70-F1
#
_entry.id   AF-A0A954EG70-F1
#
_cell.length_a   1.000
_cell.length_b   1.000
_cell.length_c   1.000
_cell.angle_alpha   90.00
_cell.angle_beta   90.00
_cell.angle_gamma   90.00
#
_symmetry.space_group_name_H-M   'P 1'
#
loop_
_entity.id
_entity.type
_entity.pdbx_description
1 polymer ?
#
loop_
_entity_poly.entity_id
_entity_poly.type
_entity_poly.pdbx_seq_one_letter_code
_entity_poly.pdbx_strand_id
1 'polypeptide(L)'
;RPFIDLETTYPDDRVLDQVPRKLVKRHGILPLFIDDDVVLIAATDEPDHELEDEFRLRFGKPMRAVIATPLQINQGIAKYYAPGARDEAAAVEVSSSSGGKKKKNSNTGSASANAPELTEKQKQEKKMVGLIILLWSFIGSALIDQFVIKPYLFPRWSFFVGVIFIIPPIVFSMVYPKYLKDK
;
A
#
# COMPACT_ATOMS: atom_id res chain seq x y z
N ARG A 1 6.47 29.43 7.66
CA ARG A 1 5.00 29.17 7.59
C ARG A 1 4.39 29.54 8.95
N PRO A 2 3.12 29.98 9.02
CA PRO A 2 2.48 30.29 10.31
C PRO A 2 2.37 29.02 11.18
N PHE A 3 2.53 29.19 12.48
CA PHE A 3 2.38 28.13 13.47
C PHE A 3 0.94 28.12 13.98
N ILE A 4 0.32 26.95 14.06
CA ILE A 4 -1.06 26.80 14.55
C ILE A 4 -1.12 25.78 15.69
N ASP A 5 -1.97 26.05 16.66
CA ASP A 5 -2.31 25.12 17.73
C ASP A 5 -3.57 24.34 17.35
N LEU A 6 -3.44 23.01 17.29
CA LEU A 6 -4.53 22.09 16.93
C LEU A 6 -5.48 21.80 18.08
N GLU A 7 -5.17 22.22 19.32
CA GLU A 7 -6.09 22.07 20.45
C GLU A 7 -7.25 23.07 20.39
N THR A 8 -7.01 24.24 19.79
CA THR A 8 -7.99 25.33 19.66
C THR A 8 -8.70 25.35 18.30
N THR A 9 -8.18 24.59 17.33
CA THR A 9 -8.70 24.55 15.95
C THR A 9 -9.48 23.27 15.71
N TYR A 10 -10.74 23.41 15.29
CA TYR A 10 -11.58 22.26 14.93
C TYR A 10 -11.54 22.03 13.41
N PRO A 11 -11.11 20.84 12.95
CA PRO A 11 -11.14 20.49 11.54
C PRO A 11 -12.57 20.18 11.06
N ASP A 12 -12.83 20.38 9.78
CA ASP A 12 -14.09 20.04 9.10
C ASP A 12 -14.12 18.54 8.76
N ASP A 13 -15.18 17.87 9.19
CA ASP A 13 -15.41 16.45 8.93
C ASP A 13 -15.43 16.11 7.45
N ARG A 14 -15.92 17.02 6.59
CA ARG A 14 -15.96 16.80 5.13
C ARG A 14 -14.59 16.66 4.50
N VAL A 15 -13.60 17.34 5.07
CA VAL A 15 -12.21 17.30 4.61
C VAL A 15 -11.51 16.08 5.19
N LEU A 16 -11.79 15.76 6.46
CA LEU A 16 -11.27 14.57 7.13
C LEU A 16 -11.71 13.27 6.43
N ASP A 17 -12.97 13.22 5.95
CA ASP A 17 -13.51 12.07 5.24
C ASP A 17 -12.90 11.88 3.84
N GLN A 18 -12.35 12.92 3.21
CA GLN A 18 -11.72 12.82 1.88
C GLN A 18 -10.27 12.34 1.91
N VAL A 19 -9.62 12.46 3.08
CA VAL A 19 -8.21 12.12 3.24
C VAL A 19 -8.09 10.83 4.05
N PRO A 20 -7.50 9.75 3.49
CA PRO A 20 -7.40 8.48 4.18
C PRO A 20 -6.37 8.58 5.30
N ARG A 21 -6.66 7.91 6.40
CA ARG A 21 -5.78 7.85 7.58
C ARG A 21 -4.34 7.44 7.26
N LYS A 22 -4.14 6.55 6.27
CA LYS A 22 -2.82 6.11 5.83
C LYS A 22 -1.97 7.27 5.33
N LEU A 23 -2.55 8.20 4.56
CA LEU A 23 -1.85 9.37 4.04
C LEU A 23 -1.45 10.32 5.17
N VAL A 24 -2.43 10.64 6.01
CA VAL A 24 -2.31 11.51 7.19
C VAL A 24 -1.17 11.04 8.11
N LYS A 25 -1.14 9.74 8.42
CA LYS A 25 -0.10 9.14 9.27
C LYS A 25 1.26 9.02 8.58
N ARG A 26 1.29 8.79 7.26
CA ARG A 26 2.54 8.63 6.50
C ARG A 26 3.30 9.95 6.39
N HIS A 27 2.60 11.04 6.10
CA HIS A 27 3.21 12.35 5.91
C HIS A 27 3.19 13.22 7.17
N GLY A 28 2.60 12.75 8.27
CA GLY A 28 2.57 13.50 9.53
C GLY A 28 1.81 14.83 9.39
N ILE A 29 0.67 14.77 8.70
CA ILE A 29 -0.19 15.92 8.41
C ILE A 29 -1.56 15.75 9.03
N LEU A 30 -2.33 16.83 9.14
CA LEU A 30 -3.74 16.82 9.53
C LEU A 30 -4.49 17.87 8.69
N PRO A 31 -5.42 17.46 7.82
CA PRO A 31 -6.24 18.43 7.08
C PRO A 31 -7.21 19.15 8.04
N LEU A 32 -7.34 20.46 7.88
CA LEU A 32 -8.16 21.31 8.73
C LEU A 32 -9.49 21.63 8.05
N PHE A 33 -9.49 22.56 7.11
CA PHE A 33 -10.67 23.02 6.40
C PHE A 33 -10.28 23.58 5.04
N ILE A 34 -11.28 23.80 4.18
CA ILE A 34 -11.11 24.48 2.90
C ILE A 34 -11.54 25.93 3.10
N ASP A 35 -10.68 26.86 2.71
CA ASP A 35 -10.89 28.30 2.84
C ASP A 35 -10.43 28.99 1.57
N ASP A 36 -11.18 29.94 1.02
CA ASP A 36 -10.82 30.74 -0.17
C ASP A 36 -10.12 29.94 -1.30
N ASP A 37 -10.70 28.80 -1.70
CA ASP A 37 -10.17 27.90 -2.72
C ASP A 37 -8.82 27.22 -2.42
N VAL A 38 -8.36 27.24 -1.17
CA VAL A 38 -7.17 26.49 -0.70
C VAL A 38 -7.52 25.48 0.39
N VAL A 39 -6.84 24.33 0.37
CA VAL A 39 -6.96 23.33 1.45
C VAL A 39 -5.94 23.64 2.54
N LEU A 40 -6.40 23.98 3.75
CA LEU A 40 -5.51 24.24 4.87
C LEU A 40 -5.11 22.91 5.55
N ILE A 41 -3.81 22.68 5.69
CA ILE A 41 -3.26 21.43 6.23
C ILE A 41 -2.26 21.76 7.31
N ALA A 42 -2.38 21.17 8.49
CA ALA A 42 -1.32 21.20 9.49
C ALA A 42 -0.29 20.12 9.18
N ALA A 43 1.00 20.47 9.15
CA ALA A 43 2.10 19.56 8.89
C ALA A 43 3.17 19.68 9.97
N THR A 44 3.85 18.57 10.27
CA THR A 44 5.01 18.59 11.17
C THR A 44 6.20 19.27 10.51
N ASP A 45 6.42 18.91 9.25
CA ASP A 45 7.55 19.35 8.42
C ASP A 45 7.02 19.97 7.11
N GLU A 46 7.94 20.44 6.27
CA GLU A 46 7.60 20.94 4.94
C GLU A 46 6.97 19.81 4.11
N PRO A 47 5.78 20.02 3.51
CA PRO A 47 5.16 19.00 2.70
C PRO A 47 5.97 18.74 1.41
N ASP A 48 6.00 17.47 1.00
CA ASP A 48 6.62 17.06 -0.26
C ASP A 48 5.72 17.39 -1.46
N HIS A 49 6.32 17.52 -2.64
CA HIS A 49 5.60 17.79 -3.89
C HIS A 49 4.60 16.68 -4.24
N GLU A 50 4.91 15.42 -3.90
CA GLU A 50 3.98 14.30 -4.07
C GLU A 50 2.68 14.51 -3.29
N LEU A 51 2.77 15.10 -2.09
CA LEU A 51 1.62 15.38 -1.24
C LEU A 51 0.79 16.54 -1.82
N GLU A 52 1.45 17.57 -2.32
CA GLU A 52 0.78 18.70 -2.99
C GLU A 52 -0.03 18.23 -4.20
N ASP A 53 0.55 17.33 -5.00
CA ASP A 53 -0.12 16.74 -6.15
C ASP A 53 -1.31 15.87 -5.75
N GLU A 54 -1.18 15.06 -4.71
CA GLU A 54 -2.27 14.22 -4.21
C GLU A 54 -3.44 15.06 -3.69
N PHE A 55 -3.18 16.13 -2.94
CA PHE A 55 -4.22 17.05 -2.48
C PHE A 55 -4.86 17.82 -3.63
N ARG A 56 -4.08 18.22 -4.63
CA ARG A 56 -4.59 18.87 -5.84
C ARG A 56 -5.51 17.94 -6.63
N LEU A 57 -5.17 16.66 -6.75
CA LEU A 57 -6.01 15.66 -7.42
C LEU A 57 -7.29 15.35 -6.65
N ARG A 58 -7.24 15.30 -5.31
CA ARG A 58 -8.40 15.00 -4.45
C ARG A 58 -9.38 16.16 -4.35
N PHE A 59 -8.88 17.37 -4.09
CA PHE A 59 -9.70 18.54 -3.78
C PHE A 59 -9.87 19.51 -4.97
N GLY A 60 -9.11 19.32 -6.06
CA GLY A 60 -9.08 20.25 -7.19
C GLY A 60 -8.49 21.62 -6.85
N LYS A 61 -7.84 21.75 -5.69
CA LYS A 61 -7.43 23.02 -5.08
C LYS A 61 -5.99 22.93 -4.57
N PRO A 62 -5.21 24.02 -4.63
CA PRO A 62 -3.88 24.05 -4.04
C PRO A 62 -3.95 23.93 -2.51
N MET A 63 -2.94 23.29 -1.92
CA MET A 63 -2.85 23.15 -0.48
C MET A 63 -1.97 24.22 0.15
N ARG A 64 -2.33 24.64 1.36
CA ARG A 64 -1.57 25.57 2.18
C ARG A 64 -1.22 24.89 3.50
N ALA A 65 0.04 24.48 3.63
CA ALA A 65 0.51 23.91 4.88
C ALA A 65 0.83 24.98 5.93
N VAL A 66 0.43 24.69 7.16
CA VAL A 66 0.73 25.41 8.40
C VAL A 66 1.49 24.46 9.34
N ILE A 67 2.38 24.99 10.18
CA ILE A 67 3.22 24.13 11.02
C ILE A 67 2.54 23.90 12.36
N ALA A 68 2.52 22.65 12.82
CA ALA A 68 2.05 22.26 14.15
C ALA A 68 3.04 21.30 14.80
N THR A 69 2.97 21.14 16.11
CA THR A 69 3.87 20.19 16.79
C THR A 69 3.50 18.74 16.43
N PRO A 70 4.50 17.83 16.34
CA PRO A 70 4.21 16.43 16.06
C PRO A 70 3.29 15.79 17.11
N LEU A 71 3.35 16.27 18.35
CA LEU A 71 2.45 15.82 19.43
C LEU A 71 0.99 16.14 19.11
N GLN A 72 0.71 17.40 18.77
CA GLN A 72 -0.63 17.87 18.41
C GLN A 72 -1.20 17.14 17.20
N ILE A 73 -0.39 16.89 16.16
CA ILE A 73 -0.83 16.15 14.97
C ILE A 73 -1.20 14.71 15.34
N ASN A 74 -0.35 14.02 16.09
CA ASN A 74 -0.64 12.64 16.51
C ASN A 74 -1.89 12.54 17.39
N GLN A 75 -2.11 13.51 18.27
CA GLN A 75 -3.34 13.61 19.07
C GLN A 75 -4.57 13.88 18.19
N GLY A 76 -4.46 14.78 17.21
CA GLY A 76 -5.50 15.04 16.22
C GLY A 76 -5.85 13.79 15.41
N ILE A 77 -4.84 13.05 14.94
CA ILE A 77 -5.03 11.77 14.24
C ILE A 77 -5.74 10.75 15.13
N ALA A 78 -5.35 10.62 16.39
CA ALA A 78 -5.99 9.70 17.33
C ALA A 78 -7.46 10.09 17.61
N LYS A 79 -7.76 11.38 17.68
CA LYS A 79 -9.09 11.91 17.97
C LYS A 79 -10.05 11.82 16.77
N TYR A 80 -9.60 12.22 15.58
CA TYR A 80 -10.44 12.35 14.40
C TYR A 80 -10.37 11.13 13.46
N TYR A 81 -9.32 10.30 13.55
CA TYR A 81 -9.17 9.05 12.77
C TYR A 81 -9.13 7.83 13.69
N ALA A 82 -10.25 7.60 14.40
CA ALA A 82 -10.44 6.40 15.20
C ALA A 82 -10.27 5.13 14.33
N PRO A 83 -9.66 4.04 14.85
CA PRO A 83 -9.45 2.80 14.10
C PRO A 83 -10.79 2.28 13.56
N GLY A 84 -10.93 2.16 12.24
CA GLY A 84 -12.13 1.64 11.57
C GLY A 84 -13.17 2.68 11.13
N ALA A 85 -13.07 3.96 11.52
CA ALA A 85 -14.08 4.97 11.17
C ALA A 85 -13.84 5.62 9.79
N ARG A 86 -12.57 5.72 9.36
CA ARG A 86 -12.13 6.51 8.19
C ARG A 86 -10.97 5.86 7.41
N ASP A 87 -10.82 4.54 7.54
CA ASP A 87 -9.72 3.79 6.93
C ASP A 87 -9.91 3.55 5.41
N GLU A 88 -11.12 3.81 4.86
CA GLU A 88 -11.50 3.42 3.49
C GLU A 88 -12.17 4.50 2.63
N ALA A 89 -12.22 5.76 3.06
CA ALA A 89 -12.78 6.80 2.20
C ALA A 89 -11.73 7.30 1.19
N ALA A 90 -12.05 7.11 -0.10
CA ALA A 90 -11.30 7.46 -1.30
C ALA A 90 -10.09 6.58 -1.66
N ALA A 91 -10.38 5.29 -1.93
CA ALA A 91 -9.80 4.61 -3.08
C ALA A 91 -10.38 5.23 -4.37
N VAL A 92 -9.87 6.40 -4.77
CA VAL A 92 -9.99 6.83 -6.16
C VAL A 92 -8.81 6.20 -6.89
N GLU A 93 -9.15 5.39 -7.89
CA GLU A 93 -8.22 4.71 -8.75
C GLU A 93 -7.22 5.69 -9.37
N VAL A 94 -5.97 5.63 -8.92
CA VAL A 94 -4.83 6.00 -9.78
C VAL A 94 -3.81 4.89 -9.65
N SER A 95 -3.79 4.08 -10.70
CA SER A 95 -2.82 3.06 -10.99
C SER A 95 -1.38 3.58 -10.93
N SER A 96 -0.49 2.67 -10.53
CA SER A 96 0.93 2.55 -10.89
C SER A 96 2.01 3.09 -9.92
N SER A 97 2.57 2.11 -9.18
CA SER A 97 4.01 1.78 -9.09
C SER A 97 5.01 2.78 -8.48
N SER A 98 5.45 2.46 -7.25
CA SER A 98 6.86 2.44 -6.78
C SER A 98 6.83 1.99 -5.30
N GLY A 99 7.65 1.10 -4.74
CA GLY A 99 8.97 0.60 -5.10
C GLY A 99 9.90 0.62 -3.87
N GLY A 100 9.77 -0.34 -2.94
CA GLY A 100 10.77 -0.71 -1.91
C GLY A 100 10.72 0.10 -0.59
N LYS A 101 11.06 -0.41 0.60
CA LYS A 101 11.89 -1.56 1.01
C LYS A 101 11.65 -1.90 2.50
N LYS A 102 11.57 -3.22 2.80
CA LYS A 102 12.30 -3.94 3.88
C LYS A 102 11.83 -3.80 5.35
N LYS A 103 11.31 -4.91 5.93
CA LYS A 103 12.07 -5.73 6.90
C LYS A 103 11.44 -7.08 7.24
N LYS A 104 12.32 -8.08 7.24
CA LYS A 104 12.26 -9.44 7.79
C LYS A 104 12.01 -9.42 9.31
N ASN A 105 11.07 -10.23 9.83
CA ASN A 105 11.40 -11.23 10.86
C ASN A 105 10.27 -12.26 11.08
N SER A 106 10.69 -13.52 11.05
CA SER A 106 10.08 -14.68 11.69
C SER A 106 10.01 -14.50 13.21
N ASN A 107 8.90 -14.86 13.87
CA ASN A 107 8.77 -16.14 14.59
C ASN A 107 7.38 -16.33 15.22
N THR A 108 6.86 -17.55 15.07
CA THR A 108 6.01 -18.35 15.99
C THR A 108 4.87 -17.71 16.81
N GLY A 109 3.66 -18.16 16.47
CA GLY A 109 2.86 -19.02 17.37
C GLY A 109 1.85 -18.34 18.30
N SER A 110 0.56 -18.61 18.06
CA SER A 110 -0.38 -19.17 19.04
C SER A 110 -1.84 -18.95 18.58
N ALA A 111 -2.65 -19.99 18.81
CA ALA A 111 -4.04 -20.10 18.44
C ALA A 111 -4.98 -19.18 19.25
N SER A 112 -6.12 -18.80 18.65
CA SER A 112 -7.41 -18.82 19.37
C SER A 112 -8.57 -18.89 18.38
N ALA A 113 -9.58 -19.67 18.74
CA ALA A 113 -10.72 -20.09 17.96
C ALA A 113 -11.86 -19.05 17.96
N ASN A 114 -12.61 -18.96 16.84
CA ASN A 114 -14.08 -18.83 16.81
C ASN A 114 -14.64 -18.77 15.37
N ALA A 115 -15.48 -19.77 15.02
CA ALA A 115 -16.65 -19.73 14.12
C ALA A 115 -16.47 -19.40 12.59
N PRO A 116 -17.38 -19.86 11.71
CA PRO A 116 -17.08 -20.40 10.37
C PRO A 116 -16.76 -19.38 9.26
N GLU A 117 -16.74 -18.07 9.52
CA GLU A 117 -16.32 -17.06 8.52
C GLU A 117 -14.80 -17.03 8.30
N LEU A 118 -14.02 -17.50 9.28
CA LEU A 118 -12.55 -17.53 9.19
C LEU A 118 -12.06 -18.60 8.19
N THR A 119 -12.85 -19.62 7.88
CA THR A 119 -12.47 -20.69 6.95
C THR A 119 -12.52 -20.22 5.49
N GLU A 120 -13.50 -19.40 5.13
CA GLU A 120 -13.67 -18.86 3.77
C GLU A 120 -12.53 -17.88 3.42
N LYS A 121 -12.23 -16.94 4.32
CA LYS A 121 -11.11 -15.99 4.16
C LYS A 121 -9.76 -16.69 4.14
N GLN A 122 -9.52 -17.68 5.00
CA GLN A 122 -8.29 -18.50 4.96
C GLN A 122 -8.16 -19.31 3.67
N LYS A 123 -9.28 -19.78 3.10
CA LYS A 123 -9.29 -20.51 1.82
C LYS A 123 -8.99 -19.57 0.65
N GLN A 124 -9.52 -18.34 0.69
CA GLN A 124 -9.18 -17.28 -0.27
C GLN A 124 -7.71 -16.87 -0.15
N GLU A 125 -7.19 -16.69 1.06
CA GLU A 125 -5.77 -16.41 1.29
C GLU A 125 -4.86 -17.53 0.76
N LYS A 126 -5.22 -18.81 0.98
CA LYS A 126 -4.48 -19.95 0.42
C LYS A 126 -4.50 -19.96 -1.11
N LYS A 127 -5.64 -19.63 -1.72
CA LYS A 127 -5.77 -19.49 -3.19
C LYS A 127 -4.93 -18.32 -3.71
N MET A 128 -4.94 -17.17 -3.02
CA MET A 128 -4.14 -15.99 -3.36
C MET A 128 -2.63 -16.26 -3.21
N VAL A 129 -2.21 -16.94 -2.14
CA VAL A 129 -0.80 -17.34 -1.94
C VAL A 129 -0.35 -18.34 -3.01
N GLY A 130 -1.18 -19.32 -3.36
CA GLY A 130 -0.89 -20.24 -4.46
C GLY A 130 -0.72 -19.52 -5.80
N LEU A 131 -1.57 -18.54 -6.08
CA LEU A 131 -1.50 -17.70 -7.28
C LEU A 131 -0.22 -16.85 -7.29
N ILE A 132 0.15 -16.24 -6.16
CA ILE A 132 1.39 -15.46 -6.02
C ILE A 132 2.62 -16.36 -6.26
N ILE A 133 2.65 -17.58 -5.72
CA ILE A 133 3.75 -18.53 -5.94
C ILE A 133 3.86 -18.92 -7.42
N LEU A 134 2.72 -19.13 -8.08
CA LEU A 134 2.68 -19.46 -9.51
C LEU A 134 3.22 -18.30 -10.35
N LEU A 135 2.80 -17.07 -10.04
CA LEU A 135 3.24 -15.87 -10.74
C LEU A 135 4.73 -15.58 -10.52
N TRP A 136 5.23 -15.74 -9.29
CA TRP A 136 6.66 -15.57 -8.98
C TRP A 136 7.54 -16.66 -9.59
N SER A 137 7.03 -17.87 -9.80
CA SER A 137 7.79 -18.92 -10.49
C SER A 137 7.97 -18.61 -11.97
N PHE A 138 6.97 -18.00 -12.60
CA PHE A 138 7.04 -17.58 -13.99
C PHE A 138 7.98 -16.38 -14.16
N ILE A 139 7.83 -15.36 -13.32
CA ILE A 139 8.66 -14.14 -13.36
C ILE A 139 10.10 -14.45 -12.97
N GLY A 140 10.32 -15.26 -11.93
CA GLY A 140 11.66 -15.67 -11.50
C GLY A 140 12.40 -16.47 -12.57
N SER A 141 11.70 -17.41 -13.24
CA SER A 141 12.25 -18.15 -14.37
C SER A 141 12.64 -17.22 -15.52
N ALA A 142 11.77 -16.28 -15.90
CA ALA A 142 12.02 -15.31 -16.97
C ALA A 142 13.20 -14.37 -16.67
N LEU A 143 13.32 -13.90 -15.42
CA LEU A 143 14.43 -13.04 -14.99
C LEU A 143 15.76 -13.79 -14.99
N ILE A 144 15.79 -15.06 -14.55
CA ILE A 144 17.01 -15.89 -14.59
C ILE A 144 17.44 -16.12 -16.05
N ASP A 145 16.51 -16.41 -16.95
CA ASP A 145 16.82 -16.60 -18.37
C ASP A 145 17.36 -15.30 -19.02
N GLN A 146 16.79 -14.14 -18.63
CA GLN A 146 17.19 -12.85 -19.18
C GLN A 146 18.49 -12.29 -18.59
N PHE A 147 18.76 -12.47 -17.29
CA PHE A 147 19.90 -11.83 -16.61
C PHE A 147 21.08 -12.77 -16.35
N VAL A 148 20.87 -14.07 -16.25
CA VAL A 148 21.93 -15.03 -15.90
C VAL A 148 22.35 -15.83 -17.13
N ILE A 149 21.41 -16.28 -17.96
CA ILE A 149 21.70 -17.17 -19.09
C ILE A 149 22.11 -16.38 -20.35
N LYS A 150 21.39 -15.31 -20.68
CA LYS A 150 21.71 -14.42 -21.83
C LYS A 150 23.15 -13.89 -21.86
N PRO A 151 23.76 -13.43 -20.76
CA PRO A 151 25.14 -12.92 -20.80
C PRO A 151 26.23 -14.00 -20.83
N TYR A 152 25.94 -15.24 -20.41
CA TYR A 152 26.97 -16.28 -20.24
C TYR A 152 26.95 -17.40 -21.29
N LEU A 153 25.80 -17.76 -21.88
CA LEU A 153 25.70 -18.95 -22.75
C LEU A 153 25.48 -18.65 -24.24
N PHE A 154 24.61 -17.68 -24.60
CA PHE A 154 24.27 -17.43 -26.01
C PHE A 154 24.01 -15.95 -26.32
N PRO A 155 25.07 -15.12 -26.50
CA PRO A 155 24.94 -13.68 -26.74
C PRO A 155 24.22 -13.30 -28.05
N ARG A 156 24.11 -14.24 -29.00
CA ARG A 156 23.62 -14.01 -30.37
C ARG A 156 22.20 -14.53 -30.63
N TRP A 157 21.60 -15.29 -29.69
CA TRP A 157 20.24 -15.82 -29.85
C TRP A 157 19.27 -15.09 -28.91
N SER A 158 18.37 -14.29 -29.49
CA SER A 158 17.45 -13.40 -28.75
C SER A 158 16.40 -14.15 -27.90
N PHE A 159 16.13 -15.42 -28.22
CA PHE A 159 15.03 -16.21 -27.68
C PHE A 159 15.52 -17.58 -27.21
N PHE A 160 16.37 -17.63 -26.18
CA PHE A 160 16.45 -18.85 -25.38
C PHE A 160 15.17 -18.92 -24.55
N VAL A 161 14.33 -19.92 -24.81
CA VAL A 161 13.00 -20.09 -24.20
C VAL A 161 12.93 -21.41 -23.42
N GLY A 162 14.07 -22.07 -23.21
CA GLY A 162 14.11 -23.43 -22.65
C GLY A 162 13.61 -23.51 -21.21
N VAL A 163 13.99 -22.53 -20.38
CA VAL A 163 13.71 -22.59 -18.94
C VAL A 163 12.26 -22.20 -18.62
N ILE A 164 11.68 -21.29 -19.41
CA ILE A 164 10.29 -20.84 -19.24
C ILE A 164 9.26 -21.89 -19.67
N PHE A 165 9.62 -22.87 -20.50
CA PHE A 165 8.71 -23.98 -20.84
C PHE A 165 8.79 -25.16 -19.86
N ILE A 166 9.85 -25.27 -19.06
CA ILE A 166 10.07 -26.43 -18.18
C ILE A 166 9.60 -26.15 -16.74
N ILE A 167 9.91 -24.97 -16.21
CA ILE A 167 9.65 -24.67 -14.79
C ILE A 167 8.15 -24.47 -14.48
N PRO A 168 7.37 -23.70 -15.28
CA PRO A 168 5.96 -23.47 -14.99
C PRO A 168 5.07 -24.71 -14.94
N PRO A 169 5.16 -25.71 -15.85
CA PRO A 169 4.32 -26.91 -15.76
C PRO A 169 4.66 -27.79 -14.55
N ILE A 170 5.93 -27.83 -14.11
CA ILE A 170 6.36 -28.58 -12.92
C ILE A 170 5.78 -27.93 -11.65
N VAL A 171 5.90 -26.61 -11.53
CA VAL A 171 5.35 -25.87 -10.38
C VAL A 171 3.83 -25.96 -10.37
N PHE A 172 3.17 -25.84 -11.53
CA PHE A 172 1.73 -26.03 -11.65
C PHE A 172 1.30 -27.41 -11.16
N SER A 173 1.99 -28.48 -11.58
CA SER A 173 1.72 -29.84 -11.14
C SER A 173 1.88 -30.04 -9.62
N MET A 174 2.81 -29.35 -8.97
CA MET A 174 3.00 -29.43 -7.51
C MET A 174 2.03 -28.55 -6.71
N VAL A 175 1.67 -27.37 -7.23
CA VAL A 175 0.82 -26.38 -6.55
C VAL A 175 -0.66 -26.74 -6.70
N TYR A 176 -1.06 -27.25 -7.86
CA TYR A 176 -2.44 -27.62 -8.17
C TYR A 176 -3.08 -28.57 -7.12
N PRO A 177 -2.46 -29.70 -6.74
CA PRO A 177 -3.05 -30.62 -5.76
C PRO A 177 -3.05 -30.07 -4.32
N LYS A 178 -2.19 -29.10 -3.99
CA LYS A 178 -2.08 -28.54 -2.63
C LYS A 178 -2.98 -27.33 -2.39
N TYR A 179 -3.26 -26.54 -3.43
CA TYR A 179 -3.91 -25.24 -3.28
C TYR A 179 -5.21 -25.07 -4.08
N LEU A 180 -5.40 -25.82 -5.18
CA LEU A 180 -6.59 -25.69 -6.04
C LEU A 180 -7.54 -26.88 -5.96
N LYS A 181 -7.06 -28.07 -5.57
CA LYS A 181 -7.92 -29.25 -5.41
C LYS A 181 -8.61 -29.18 -4.05
N ASP A 182 -9.76 -28.51 -4.01
CA ASP A 182 -10.70 -28.56 -2.89
C ASP A 182 -11.10 -30.04 -2.67
N LYS A 183 -10.79 -30.59 -1.49
CA LYS A 183 -11.36 -31.84 -0.99
C LYS A 183 -12.64 -31.53 -0.23
#